data_AF-A0A3S1G4F5-F1
#
_entry.id   AF-A0A3S1G4F5-F1
#
_cell.length_a   1.000
_cell.length_b   1.000
_cell.length_c   1.000
_cell.angle_alpha   90.00
_cell.angle_beta   90.00
_cell.angle_gamma   90.00
#
_symmetry.space_group_name_H-M   'P 1'
#
loop_
_entity.id
_entity.type
_entity.pdbx_description
1 polymer ?
#
loop_
_entity_poly.entity_id
_entity_poly.type
_entity_poly.pdbx_seq_one_letter_code
_entity_poly.pdbx_strand_id
1 'polypeptide(L)'
;ATGVCTGHQNFAWAEGIVEGLLPQKADLAIVEVRDAGTGEPRMLVPLMRRRAFHHWVIEWLSCGVCDYAAPLLADATPWTRQSAEAAWAAVLSVLPPVDRIHIVGIPKEVGGVANPLALLSPARDSIHS
;
A
#
# COMPACT_ATOMS: atom_id res chain seq x y z
N ALA A 1 15.24 14.02 6.96
CA ALA A 1 14.63 12.83 7.56
C ALA A 1 15.25 11.59 6.93
N THR A 2 15.82 10.68 7.72
CA THR A 2 16.36 9.39 7.26
C THR A 2 15.23 8.37 7.31
N GLY A 3 14.46 8.27 6.23
CA GLY A 3 13.40 7.28 6.08
C GLY A 3 13.97 5.86 6.01
N VAL A 4 13.27 4.90 6.58
CA VAL A 4 13.63 3.48 6.51
C VAL A 4 13.03 2.92 5.23
N CYS A 5 13.86 2.69 4.21
CA CYS A 5 13.45 2.08 2.95
C CYS A 5 14.26 0.80 2.73
N THR A 6 13.56 -0.30 2.42
CA THR A 6 14.21 -1.47 1.80
C THR A 6 14.51 -1.17 0.32
N GLY A 7 15.34 -1.96 -0.35
CA GLY A 7 15.77 -1.68 -1.74
C GLY A 7 14.62 -1.56 -2.76
N HIS A 8 13.47 -2.18 -2.49
CA HIS A 8 12.24 -2.12 -3.30
C HIS A 8 11.33 -0.93 -2.93
N GLN A 9 11.82 -0.05 -2.07
CA GLN A 9 11.05 1.03 -1.46
C GLN A 9 11.66 2.40 -1.74
N ASN A 10 12.33 2.55 -2.88
CA ASN A 10 12.78 3.84 -3.38
C ASN A 10 11.90 4.29 -4.56
N PHE A 11 11.83 5.60 -4.76
CA PHE A 11 11.07 6.21 -5.86
C PHE A 11 11.47 5.67 -7.24
N ALA A 12 12.78 5.43 -7.46
CA ALA A 12 13.31 4.91 -8.72
C ALA A 12 12.81 3.48 -9.06
N TRP A 13 12.53 2.65 -8.05
CA TRP A 13 11.96 1.31 -8.24
C TRP A 13 10.48 1.40 -8.62
N ALA A 14 9.71 2.28 -7.97
CA ALA A 14 8.31 2.53 -8.33
C ALA A 14 8.20 3.13 -9.75
N GLU A 15 9.12 4.03 -10.12
CA GLU A 15 9.23 4.61 -11.46
C GLU A 15 9.50 3.52 -12.52
N GLY A 16 10.45 2.62 -12.29
CA GLY A 16 10.74 1.51 -13.20
C GLY A 16 9.58 0.52 -13.40
N ILE A 17 8.75 0.29 -12.39
CA ILE A 17 7.53 -0.54 -12.53
C ILE A 17 6.45 0.20 -13.32
N VAL A 18 6.25 1.48 -13.03
CA VAL A 18 5.24 2.29 -13.72
C VAL A 18 5.57 2.43 -15.21
N GLU A 19 6.84 2.64 -15.55
CA GLU A 19 7.28 2.79 -16.95
C GLU A 19 7.29 1.48 -17.74
N GLY A 20 7.58 0.35 -17.10
CA GLY A 20 7.80 -0.92 -17.81
C GLY A 20 6.65 -1.95 -17.73
N LEU A 21 5.84 -1.91 -16.67
CA LEU A 21 5.00 -3.05 -16.27
C LEU A 21 3.56 -2.68 -15.93
N LEU A 22 3.22 -1.39 -15.86
CA LEU A 22 1.83 -0.98 -15.66
C LEU A 22 1.00 -1.46 -16.86
N PRO A 23 -0.08 -2.25 -16.64
CA PRO A 23 -0.94 -2.66 -17.75
C PRO A 23 -1.50 -1.43 -18.46
N GLN A 24 -1.60 -1.46 -19.79
CA GLN A 24 -2.06 -0.32 -20.62
C GLN A 24 -3.46 0.23 -20.25
N LYS A 25 -4.23 -0.48 -19.42
CA LYS A 25 -5.58 -0.09 -18.96
C LYS A 25 -5.69 -0.05 -17.43
N ALA A 26 -4.57 0.16 -16.74
CA ALA A 26 -4.54 0.37 -15.31
C ALA A 26 -4.21 1.83 -15.00
N ASP A 27 -4.91 2.41 -14.03
CA ASP A 27 -4.65 3.72 -13.48
C ASP A 27 -3.73 3.57 -12.26
N LEU A 28 -2.69 4.38 -12.19
CA LEU A 28 -1.82 4.46 -11.02
C LEU A 28 -2.54 5.21 -9.89
N ALA A 29 -2.48 4.68 -8.67
CA ALA A 29 -3.04 5.31 -7.48
C ALA A 29 -2.02 5.24 -6.33
N ILE A 30 -1.11 6.21 -6.26
CA ILE A 30 -0.18 6.34 -5.13
C ILE A 30 -0.81 7.31 -4.13
N VAL A 31 -1.10 6.82 -2.93
CA VAL A 31 -1.70 7.62 -1.86
C VAL A 31 -0.66 7.93 -0.79
N GLU A 32 -0.47 9.22 -0.50
CA GLU A 32 0.31 9.67 0.65
C GLU A 32 -0.59 9.83 1.87
N VAL A 33 -0.19 9.21 2.98
CA VAL A 33 -0.84 9.39 4.28
C VAL A 33 0.03 10.26 5.15
N ARG A 34 -0.57 11.29 5.73
CA ARG A 34 0.08 12.26 6.63
C ARG A 34 -0.57 12.21 8.01
N ASP A 35 0.20 12.51 9.05
CA ASP A 35 -0.32 12.70 10.39
C ASP A 35 -1.20 13.96 10.43
N ALA A 36 -2.40 13.85 10.99
CA ALA A 36 -3.36 14.95 10.98
C ALA A 36 -2.99 16.09 11.95
N GLY A 37 -2.21 15.80 13.00
CA GLY A 37 -1.79 16.78 13.99
C GLY A 37 -0.53 17.54 13.58
N THR A 38 0.43 16.86 12.96
CA THR A 38 1.74 17.43 12.59
C THR A 38 1.89 17.72 11.10
N GLY A 39 1.12 17.08 10.23
CA GLY A 39 1.24 17.18 8.77
C GLY A 39 2.39 16.36 8.16
N GLU A 40 3.18 15.68 9.01
CA GLU A 40 4.31 14.87 8.58
C GLU A 40 3.87 13.61 7.83
N PRO A 41 4.60 13.17 6.79
CA PRO A 41 4.28 11.93 6.07
C PRO A 41 4.45 10.72 6.99
N ARG A 42 3.54 9.75 6.86
CA ARG A 42 3.53 8.48 7.63
C ARG A 42 3.78 7.28 6.74
N MET A 43 3.16 7.26 5.55
CA MET A 43 3.44 6.24 4.55
C MET A 43 3.01 6.63 3.15
N LEU A 44 3.57 5.97 2.14
CA LEU A 44 3.00 5.91 0.79
C LEU A 44 2.40 4.52 0.54
N VAL A 45 1.21 4.51 -0.05
CA VAL A 45 0.47 3.29 -0.41
C VAL A 45 0.40 3.19 -1.93
N PRO A 46 1.27 2.36 -2.55
CA PRO A 46 1.29 2.21 -4.00
C PRO A 46 0.22 1.21 -4.44
N LEU A 47 -0.81 1.72 -5.11
CA LEU A 47 -1.93 0.94 -5.63
C LEU A 47 -2.05 1.13 -7.15
N MET A 48 -2.75 0.19 -7.78
CA MET A 48 -3.25 0.34 -9.14
C MET A 48 -4.74 0.05 -9.17
N ARG A 49 -5.47 0.77 -10.01
CA ARG A 49 -6.86 0.47 -10.35
C ARG A 49 -6.91 -0.07 -11.75
N ARG A 50 -7.57 -1.21 -11.96
CA ARG A 50 -7.76 -1.77 -13.30
C ARG A 50 -9.13 -2.39 -13.47
N ARG A 51 -9.50 -2.63 -14.73
CA ARG A 51 -10.64 -3.48 -15.04
C ARG A 51 -10.25 -4.96 -14.89
N ALA A 52 -11.07 -5.70 -14.14
CA ALA A 52 -11.09 -7.15 -14.13
C ALA A 52 -12.49 -7.59 -14.59
N PHE A 53 -12.59 -8.16 -15.79
CA PHE A 53 -13.87 -8.38 -16.48
C PHE A 53 -14.69 -7.07 -16.55
N HIS A 54 -15.89 -7.05 -15.98
CA HIS A 54 -16.81 -5.90 -15.98
C HIS A 54 -16.75 -5.07 -14.68
N HIS A 55 -15.76 -5.30 -13.81
CA HIS A 55 -15.61 -4.62 -12.51
C HIS A 55 -14.31 -3.83 -12.43
N TRP A 56 -14.31 -2.77 -11.64
CA TRP A 56 -13.12 -2.04 -11.22
C TRP A 56 -12.56 -2.67 -9.96
N VAL A 57 -11.26 -2.98 -9.98
CA VAL A 57 -10.54 -3.53 -8.83
C VAL A 57 -9.34 -2.67 -8.54
N ILE A 58 -9.12 -2.37 -7.26
CA ILE A 58 -7.88 -1.79 -6.75
C ILE A 58 -7.03 -2.91 -6.18
N GLU A 59 -5.79 -2.99 -6.63
CA GLU A 59 -4.80 -3.98 -6.24
C GLU A 59 -3.50 -3.29 -5.84
N TRP A 60 -2.62 -4.04 -5.18
CA TRP A 60 -1.26 -3.57 -4.93
C TRP A 60 -0.55 -3.27 -6.25
N LEU A 61 0.23 -2.19 -6.30
CA LEU A 61 1.09 -1.87 -7.44
C LEU A 61 2.31 -2.81 -7.45
N SER A 62 2.06 -4.06 -7.80
CA SER A 62 3.09 -5.10 -7.97
C SER A 62 3.30 -5.44 -9.44
N CYS A 63 2.25 -5.29 -10.26
CA CYS A 63 2.23 -5.72 -11.67
C CYS A 63 2.67 -7.19 -11.87
N GLY A 64 2.54 -8.04 -10.84
CA GLY A 64 2.94 -9.45 -10.88
C GLY A 64 4.45 -9.70 -10.65
N VAL A 65 5.22 -8.66 -10.30
CA VAL A 65 6.68 -8.74 -10.13
C VAL A 65 7.11 -8.70 -8.66
N CYS A 66 6.26 -8.18 -7.77
CA CYS A 66 6.50 -8.19 -6.33
C CYS A 66 5.40 -8.99 -5.61
N ASP A 67 5.78 -9.96 -4.78
CA ASP A 67 4.86 -10.89 -4.12
C ASP A 67 4.34 -10.38 -2.77
N TYR A 68 4.80 -9.21 -2.31
CA TYR A 68 4.39 -8.66 -1.02
C TYR A 68 3.86 -7.22 -1.08
N ALA A 69 2.79 -6.99 -0.31
CA ALA A 69 2.11 -5.70 -0.17
C ALA A 69 2.64 -4.91 1.05
N ALA A 70 3.82 -4.29 0.88
CA ALA A 70 4.49 -3.51 1.92
C ALA A 70 4.48 -1.99 1.60
N PRO A 71 3.73 -1.16 2.34
CA PRO A 71 3.75 0.28 2.14
C PRO A 71 5.14 0.87 2.42
N LEU A 72 5.44 2.02 1.81
CA LEU A 72 6.65 2.78 2.09
C LEU A 72 6.43 3.51 3.41
N LEU A 73 7.07 3.08 4.49
CA LEU A 73 6.94 3.73 5.80
C LEU A 73 7.90 4.92 5.89
N ALA A 74 7.42 6.05 6.41
CA ALA A 74 8.24 7.26 6.53
C ALA A 74 9.29 7.14 7.64
N ASP A 75 8.98 6.40 8.71
CA ASP A 75 9.85 6.18 9.86
C ASP A 75 9.52 4.85 10.58
N ALA A 76 10.22 4.59 11.69
CA ALA A 76 10.03 3.41 12.52
C ALA A 76 9.01 3.62 13.67
N THR A 77 8.22 4.70 13.65
CA THR A 77 7.23 4.93 14.70
C THR A 77 6.15 3.83 14.63
N PRO A 78 5.90 3.11 15.74
CA PRO A 78 4.99 1.97 15.74
C PRO A 78 3.56 2.33 15.35
N TRP A 79 2.91 1.40 14.64
CA TRP A 79 1.48 1.48 14.33
C TRP A 79 0.65 0.76 15.39
N THR A 80 -0.43 1.40 15.82
CA THR A 80 -1.53 0.72 16.52
C THR A 80 -2.60 0.30 15.52
N ARG A 81 -3.45 -0.67 15.89
CA ARG A 81 -4.64 -1.03 15.10
C ARG A 81 -5.51 0.18 14.80
N GLN A 82 -5.75 1.04 15.78
CA GLN A 82 -6.58 2.24 15.59
C GLN A 82 -5.97 3.22 14.58
N SER A 83 -4.68 3.51 14.69
CA SER A 83 -4.00 4.40 13.73
C SER A 83 -3.94 3.79 12.32
N ALA A 84 -3.79 2.47 12.22
CA ALA A 84 -3.79 1.77 10.94
C ALA A 84 -5.18 1.83 10.26
N GLU A 85 -6.25 1.59 11.01
CA GLU A 85 -7.63 1.70 10.51
C GLU A 85 -7.97 3.13 10.08
N ALA A 86 -7.56 4.13 10.87
CA ALA A 86 -7.77 5.55 10.53
C ALA A 86 -7.01 5.93 9.25
N ALA A 87 -5.75 5.50 9.13
CA ALA A 87 -4.94 5.72 7.94
C ALA A 87 -5.55 5.02 6.71
N TRP A 88 -6.03 3.79 6.87
CA TRP A 88 -6.67 3.06 5.79
C TRP A 88 -7.99 3.70 5.36
N ALA A 89 -8.82 4.16 6.29
CA ALA A 89 -10.03 4.91 5.98
C ALA A 89 -9.72 6.20 5.20
N ALA A 90 -8.64 6.91 5.55
CA ALA A 90 -8.17 8.09 4.81
C ALA A 90 -7.67 7.74 3.40
N VAL A 91 -7.03 6.58 3.22
CA VAL A 91 -6.70 6.08 1.88
C VAL A 91 -7.98 5.84 1.08
N LEU A 92 -8.95 5.12 1.65
CA LEU A 92 -10.21 4.80 0.97
C LEU A 92 -11.01 6.04 0.55
N SER A 93 -10.94 7.14 1.31
CA SER A 93 -11.72 8.35 1.02
C SER A 93 -11.24 9.13 -0.21
N VAL A 94 -10.00 8.91 -0.66
CA VAL A 94 -9.42 9.59 -1.82
C VAL A 94 -9.32 8.70 -3.06
N LEU A 95 -9.57 7.39 -2.92
CA LEU A 95 -9.51 6.47 -4.05
C LEU A 95 -10.70 6.66 -5.00
N PRO A 96 -10.49 6.51 -6.31
CA PRO A 96 -11.57 6.53 -7.27
C PRO A 96 -12.57 5.39 -7.01
N PRO A 97 -13.84 5.52 -7.45
CA PRO A 97 -14.87 4.50 -7.24
C PRO A 97 -14.41 3.11 -7.72
N VAL A 98 -14.57 2.11 -6.87
CA VAL A 98 -14.11 0.75 -7.12
C VAL A 98 -15.13 -0.24 -6.59
N ASP A 99 -15.28 -1.38 -7.27
CA ASP A 99 -16.19 -2.45 -6.84
C ASP A 99 -15.53 -3.33 -5.77
N ARG A 100 -14.20 -3.47 -5.82
CA ARG A 100 -13.44 -4.33 -4.91
C ARG A 100 -12.01 -3.82 -4.68
N ILE A 101 -11.54 -3.92 -3.45
CA ILE A 101 -10.13 -3.81 -3.11
C ILE A 101 -9.61 -5.22 -2.83
N HIS A 102 -8.51 -5.59 -3.49
CA HIS A 102 -7.91 -6.90 -3.39
C HIS A 102 -6.41 -6.77 -3.18
N ILE A 103 -5.99 -6.93 -1.93
CA ILE A 103 -4.58 -6.88 -1.51
C ILE A 103 -4.27 -8.23 -0.86
N VAL A 104 -3.20 -8.86 -1.32
CA VAL A 104 -2.72 -10.17 -0.86
C VAL A 104 -1.21 -10.09 -0.63
N GLY A 105 -0.64 -11.10 0.04
CA GLY A 105 0.80 -11.11 0.33
C GLY A 105 1.20 -10.00 1.31
N ILE A 106 0.35 -9.63 2.26
CA ILE A 106 0.66 -8.58 3.23
C ILE A 106 1.64 -9.16 4.27
N PRO A 107 2.91 -8.75 4.31
CA PRO A 107 3.83 -9.21 5.34
C PRO A 107 3.43 -8.59 6.68
N LYS A 108 3.68 -9.30 7.79
CA LYS A 108 3.38 -8.80 9.14
C LYS A 108 4.21 -7.56 9.50
N GLU A 109 5.41 -7.48 8.95
CA GLU A 109 6.36 -6.40 9.21
C GLU A 109 7.04 -5.91 7.93
N VAL A 110 7.48 -4.66 7.95
CA VAL A 110 8.28 -4.00 6.91
C VAL A 110 9.49 -3.39 7.61
N GLY A 111 10.69 -3.92 7.36
CA GLY A 111 11.92 -3.41 7.97
C GLY A 111 11.91 -3.43 9.52
N GLY A 112 11.27 -4.42 10.13
CA GLY A 112 11.14 -4.55 11.59
C GLY A 112 10.04 -3.70 12.23
N VAL A 113 9.24 -3.00 11.42
CA VAL A 113 8.07 -2.22 11.86
C VAL A 113 6.80 -2.96 11.46
N ALA A 114 5.80 -3.02 12.35
CA ALA A 114 4.51 -3.61 12.01
C ALA A 114 3.91 -2.99 10.75
N ASN A 115 3.52 -3.83 9.79
CA ASN A 115 2.84 -3.36 8.57
C ASN A 115 1.42 -2.90 8.94
N PRO A 116 1.06 -1.62 8.73
CA PRO A 116 -0.28 -1.15 9.07
C PRO A 116 -1.38 -1.91 8.35
N LEU A 117 -1.15 -2.42 7.14
CA LEU A 117 -2.13 -3.23 6.42
C LEU A 117 -2.38 -4.60 7.07
N ALA A 118 -1.38 -5.17 7.76
CA ALA A 118 -1.52 -6.43 8.50
C ALA A 118 -2.29 -6.24 9.82
N LEU A 119 -2.38 -5.00 10.32
CA LEU A 119 -3.11 -4.67 11.54
C LEU A 119 -4.62 -4.44 11.30
N LEU A 120 -5.05 -4.35 10.05
CA LEU A 120 -6.45 -4.08 9.71
C LEU A 120 -7.36 -5.25 10.10
N SER A 121 -8.59 -4.94 10.52
CA SER A 121 -9.59 -5.93 10.92
C SER A 121 -9.99 -6.88 9.78
N PRO A 122 -10.06 -6.46 8.50
CA PRO A 122 -10.28 -7.37 7.38
C PRO A 122 -9.08 -8.25 7.02
N ALA A 123 -7.88 -7.94 7.52
CA ALA A 123 -6.70 -8.76 7.26
C ALA A 123 -6.89 -10.13 7.92
N ARG A 124 -6.49 -11.18 7.21
CA ARG A 124 -6.58 -12.56 7.69
C ARG A 124 -5.21 -13.19 7.51
N ASP A 125 -4.79 -13.98 8.50
CA ASP A 125 -3.61 -14.82 8.35
C ASP A 125 -3.82 -15.79 7.18
N SER A 126 -2.77 -15.98 6.39
CA SER A 126 -2.77 -17.03 5.37
C SER A 126 -2.75 -18.38 6.06
N ILE A 127 -3.44 -19.36 5.46
CA ILE A 127 -3.52 -20.75 5.95
C ILE A 127 -2.12 -21.42 5.97
N HIS A 128 -1.12 -20.81 5.32
CA HIS A 128 0.27 -21.25 5.24
C HIS A 128 1.21 -20.56 6.26
N SER A 129 0.69 -20.11 7.41
CA SER A 129 1.49 -19.48 8.48
C SER A 129 2.29 -20.48 9.29
#